data_AF-A0A927UN43-F1
#
_entry.id   AF-A0A927UN43-F1
#
_cell.length_a   1.000
_cell.length_b   1.000
_cell.length_c   1.000
_cell.angle_alpha   90.00
_cell.angle_beta   90.00
_cell.angle_gamma   90.00
#
_symmetry.space_group_name_H-M   'P 1'
#
loop_
_entity.id
_entity.type
_entity.pdbx_description
1 polymer ?
#
loop_
_entity_poly.entity_id
_entity_poly.type
_entity_poly.pdbx_seq_one_letter_code
_entity_poly.pdbx_strand_id
1 'polypeptide(L)'
;MDFFVTKIDDGYGGFMYELTGAGYVAFIAIILMLVCVAALLRKNKSGAKMTTLQIAFSGAAMALAFVTSTYCKLFEMPMGGSVTLFSMLFIVLIAYWYGLKTGLMVGVAYGLLQMIIDPYIISLPQMLCDYPLAFGALGLAGLFSNKKWGLQIGYVVAVFGRFVFAVLSGVIFFASYAPDGMNPLWYSVAYNGGYLLAEAVITLVIICIPAVAKAMKQVKNMANEK
;
A
#
# COMPACT_ATOMS: atom_id res chain seq x y z
N MET A 1 -33.48 2.94 -0.94
CA MET A 1 -32.09 3.24 -0.57
C MET A 1 -31.44 1.93 -0.20
N ASP A 2 -30.37 1.57 -0.89
CA ASP A 2 -29.63 0.36 -0.57
C ASP A 2 -29.03 0.48 0.83
N PHE A 3 -29.20 -0.55 1.65
CA PHE A 3 -28.80 -0.50 3.07
C PHE A 3 -27.28 -0.47 3.23
N PHE A 4 -26.52 -1.07 2.30
CA PHE A 4 -25.07 -1.27 2.43
C PHE A 4 -24.22 -0.35 1.55
N VAL A 5 -24.57 -0.18 0.28
CA VAL A 5 -23.78 0.59 -0.68
C VAL A 5 -24.69 1.38 -1.61
N THR A 6 -24.28 2.57 -2.01
CA THR A 6 -24.95 3.37 -3.04
C THR A 6 -24.05 3.48 -4.26
N LYS A 7 -24.60 3.14 -5.43
CA LYS A 7 -23.89 3.34 -6.70
C LYS A 7 -23.89 4.83 -7.03
N ILE A 8 -22.71 5.39 -7.26
CA ILE A 8 -22.50 6.79 -7.64
C ILE A 8 -21.64 6.86 -8.91
N ASP A 9 -21.84 7.91 -9.69
CA ASP A 9 -20.97 8.27 -10.81
C ASP A 9 -19.63 8.74 -10.24
N ASP A 10 -18.52 8.27 -10.81
CA ASP A 10 -17.18 8.64 -10.34
C ASP A 10 -16.66 9.94 -10.96
N GLY A 11 -17.44 10.59 -11.84
CA GLY A 11 -17.07 11.82 -12.53
C GLY A 11 -16.18 11.63 -13.76
N TYR A 12 -15.84 10.38 -14.10
CA TYR A 12 -14.93 10.02 -15.20
C TYR A 12 -15.57 9.06 -16.20
N GLY A 13 -16.90 8.94 -16.19
CA GLY A 13 -17.65 8.08 -17.11
C GLY A 13 -17.81 6.64 -16.65
N GLY A 14 -17.54 6.36 -15.37
CA GLY A 14 -17.80 5.07 -14.74
C GLY A 14 -18.60 5.18 -13.46
N PHE A 15 -18.44 4.21 -12.57
CA PHE A 15 -19.17 4.19 -11.30
C PHE A 15 -18.35 3.59 -10.18
N MET A 16 -18.63 4.03 -8.96
CA MET A 16 -18.14 3.42 -7.74
C MET A 16 -19.29 3.16 -6.77
N TYR A 17 -19.05 2.29 -5.80
CA TYR A 17 -19.94 2.00 -4.70
C TYR A 17 -19.47 2.73 -3.45
N GLU A 18 -20.24 3.72 -3.02
CA GLU A 18 -20.01 4.41 -1.76
C GLU A 18 -20.70 3.64 -0.62
N LEU A 19 -20.03 3.50 0.51
CA LEU A 19 -20.59 2.82 1.68
C LEU A 19 -21.54 3.76 2.43
N THR A 20 -22.75 3.29 2.73
CA THR A 20 -23.64 4.00 3.66
C THR A 20 -23.06 3.94 5.08
N GLY A 21 -23.54 4.76 6.02
CA GLY A 21 -23.10 4.68 7.42
C GLY A 21 -23.23 3.27 8.03
N ALA A 22 -24.33 2.55 7.74
CA ALA A 22 -24.53 1.17 8.16
C ALA A 22 -23.60 0.20 7.41
N GLY A 23 -23.40 0.42 6.11
CA GLY A 23 -22.46 -0.33 5.29
C GLY A 23 -21.02 -0.22 5.78
N TYR A 24 -20.59 0.97 6.18
CA TYR A 24 -19.27 1.25 6.69
C TYR A 24 -19.00 0.54 8.03
N VAL A 25 -19.98 0.54 8.95
CA VAL A 25 -19.89 -0.22 10.21
C VAL A 25 -19.79 -1.72 9.93
N ALA A 26 -20.63 -2.26 9.04
CA ALA A 26 -20.58 -3.66 8.65
C ALA A 26 -19.24 -4.01 8.00
N PHE A 27 -18.71 -3.13 7.15
CA PHE A 27 -17.44 -3.29 6.47
C PHE A 27 -16.26 -3.41 7.45
N ILE A 28 -16.16 -2.49 8.42
CA ILE A 28 -15.15 -2.55 9.48
C ILE A 28 -15.31 -3.82 10.31
N ALA A 29 -16.54 -4.19 10.69
CA ALA A 29 -16.81 -5.39 11.47
C ALA A 29 -16.35 -6.66 10.73
N ILE A 30 -16.57 -6.74 9.41
CA ILE A 30 -16.10 -7.85 8.58
C ILE A 30 -14.57 -7.90 8.53
N ILE A 31 -13.89 -6.77 8.35
CA ILE A 31 -12.42 -6.73 8.34
C ILE A 31 -11.87 -7.19 9.69
N LEU A 32 -12.42 -6.70 10.81
CA LEU A 32 -12.02 -7.11 12.15
C LEU A 32 -12.28 -8.61 12.38
N MET A 33 -13.43 -9.11 11.94
CA MET A 33 -13.76 -10.53 12.02
C MET A 33 -12.74 -11.37 11.22
N LEU A 34 -12.40 -10.98 9.99
CA LEU A 34 -11.41 -11.67 9.16
C LEU A 34 -10.03 -11.66 9.81
N VAL A 35 -9.61 -10.55 10.40
CA VAL A 35 -8.34 -10.46 11.14
C VAL A 35 -8.35 -11.36 12.38
N CYS A 36 -9.45 -11.36 13.15
CA CYS A 36 -9.61 -12.25 14.30
C CYS A 36 -9.58 -13.72 13.89
N VAL A 37 -10.32 -14.10 12.85
CA VAL A 37 -10.32 -15.46 12.31
C VAL A 37 -8.93 -15.85 11.83
N ALA A 38 -8.24 -15.00 11.07
CA ALA A 38 -6.86 -15.25 10.65
C ALA A 38 -5.90 -15.42 11.83
N ALA A 39 -6.08 -14.65 12.90
CA ALA A 39 -5.30 -14.77 14.13
C ALA A 39 -5.58 -16.09 14.89
N LEU A 40 -6.84 -16.54 14.93
CA LEU A 40 -7.24 -17.81 15.56
C LEU A 40 -6.79 -19.03 14.73
N LEU A 41 -6.86 -18.93 13.40
CA LEU A 41 -6.41 -19.96 12.45
C LEU A 41 -4.88 -20.07 12.38
N ARG A 42 -4.15 -19.08 12.92
CA ARG A 42 -2.70 -19.15 13.11
C ARG A 42 -2.37 -20.22 14.17
N LYS A 43 -2.46 -21.48 13.75
CA LYS A 43 -2.01 -22.66 14.51
C LYS A 43 -0.61 -22.36 15.03
N ASN A 44 -0.37 -22.66 16.30
CA ASN A 44 0.78 -22.29 17.14
C ASN A 44 2.14 -22.77 16.56
N LYS A 45 2.50 -22.32 15.36
CA LYS A 45 3.82 -22.49 14.78
C LYS A 45 4.70 -21.47 15.47
N SER A 46 5.80 -21.94 16.05
CA SER A 46 6.91 -21.21 16.66
C SER A 46 7.62 -20.26 15.69
N GLY A 47 6.88 -19.46 14.92
CA GLY A 47 7.42 -18.31 14.21
C GLY A 47 7.81 -17.25 15.24
N ALA A 48 8.95 -16.58 14.99
CA ALA A 48 9.40 -15.47 15.81
C ALA A 48 8.24 -14.49 16.05
N LYS A 49 7.88 -14.29 17.33
CA LYS A 49 6.93 -13.26 17.72
C LYS A 49 7.57 -11.91 17.42
N MET A 50 6.80 -10.97 16.89
CA MET A 50 7.28 -9.59 16.77
C MET A 50 7.57 -9.05 18.16
N THR A 51 8.71 -8.39 18.31
CA THR A 51 9.03 -7.71 19.57
C THR A 51 8.12 -6.50 19.76
N THR A 52 7.92 -6.06 21.00
CA THR A 52 7.15 -4.83 21.29
C THR A 52 7.69 -3.63 20.52
N LEU A 53 9.03 -3.54 20.40
CA LEU A 53 9.70 -2.50 19.64
C LEU A 53 9.34 -2.57 18.14
N GLN A 54 9.35 -3.77 17.54
CA GLN A 54 8.93 -3.97 16.15
C GLN A 54 7.49 -3.52 15.90
N ILE A 55 6.58 -3.81 16.83
CA ILE A 55 5.19 -3.37 16.75
C ILE A 55 5.11 -1.84 16.83
N ALA A 56 5.82 -1.21 17.76
CA ALA A 56 5.85 0.23 17.93
C ALA A 56 6.37 0.96 16.68
N PHE A 57 7.51 0.53 16.14
CA PHE A 57 8.05 1.11 14.89
C PHE A 57 7.11 0.89 13.71
N SER A 58 6.49 -0.29 13.59
CA SER A 58 5.54 -0.58 12.51
C SER A 58 4.30 0.30 12.59
N GLY A 59 3.73 0.48 13.80
CA GLY A 59 2.60 1.37 14.03
C GLY A 59 2.93 2.83 13.72
N ALA A 60 4.10 3.32 14.18
CA ALA A 60 4.56 4.67 13.88
C ALA A 60 4.77 4.90 12.37
N ALA A 61 5.39 3.93 11.67
CA ALA A 61 5.58 4.01 10.23
C ALA A 61 4.26 3.97 9.46
N MET A 62 3.28 3.15 9.89
CA MET A 62 1.93 3.15 9.30
C MET A 62 1.22 4.47 9.52
N ALA A 63 1.34 5.08 10.71
CA ALA A 63 0.76 6.39 11.00
C ALA A 63 1.39 7.49 10.12
N LEU A 64 2.72 7.47 9.94
CA LEU A 64 3.42 8.39 9.02
C LEU A 64 3.01 8.17 7.57
N ALA A 65 2.95 6.91 7.12
CA ALA A 65 2.48 6.55 5.80
C ALA A 65 1.04 7.04 5.57
N PHE A 66 0.19 6.92 6.58
CA PHE A 66 -1.19 7.41 6.52
C PHE A 66 -1.24 8.94 6.41
N VAL A 67 -0.58 9.66 7.32
CA VAL A 67 -0.59 11.14 7.31
C VAL A 67 -0.05 11.69 6.00
N THR A 68 1.05 11.11 5.50
CA THR A 68 1.65 11.54 4.22
C THR A 68 0.80 11.16 3.01
N SER A 69 0.11 10.02 3.05
CA SER A 69 -0.81 9.61 1.99
C SER A 69 -2.09 10.46 1.97
N THR A 70 -2.58 10.92 3.11
CA THR A 70 -3.88 11.61 3.21
C THR A 70 -3.76 13.12 3.16
N TYR A 71 -2.77 13.69 3.85
CA TYR A 71 -2.65 15.14 4.03
C TYR A 71 -1.49 15.76 3.24
N CYS A 72 -0.54 14.96 2.76
CA CYS A 72 0.64 15.44 2.03
C CYS A 72 0.67 14.89 0.59
N LYS A 73 -0.46 14.98 -0.11
CA LYS A 73 -0.55 14.65 -1.53
C LYS A 73 -0.04 15.85 -2.35
N LEU A 74 0.99 15.62 -3.16
CA LEU A 74 1.53 16.63 -4.08
C LEU A 74 0.64 16.79 -5.31
N PHE A 75 0.02 15.69 -5.74
CA PHE A 75 -0.90 15.65 -6.88
C PHE A 75 -1.90 14.51 -6.71
N GLU A 76 -3.17 14.77 -7.03
CA GLU A 76 -4.23 13.77 -7.08
C GLU A 76 -4.62 13.50 -8.54
N MET A 77 -4.61 12.24 -8.92
CA MET A 77 -5.07 11.76 -10.22
C MET A 77 -6.44 11.10 -10.07
N PRO A 78 -7.27 11.13 -11.14
CA PRO A 78 -8.63 10.59 -11.19
C PRO A 78 -8.92 9.35 -10.33
N MET A 79 -8.87 8.13 -10.82
CA MET A 79 -9.31 6.89 -10.18
C MET A 79 -8.46 6.44 -8.95
N GLY A 80 -8.37 7.25 -7.89
CA GLY A 80 -7.64 6.94 -6.65
C GLY A 80 -6.12 7.00 -6.74
N GLY A 81 -5.57 7.57 -7.82
CA GLY A 81 -4.12 7.73 -7.99
C GLY A 81 -3.61 8.98 -7.26
N SER A 82 -2.45 8.92 -6.61
CA SER A 82 -1.86 10.11 -5.99
C SER A 82 -0.34 10.04 -5.94
N VAL A 83 0.30 11.19 -6.12
CA VAL A 83 1.72 11.39 -5.83
C VAL A 83 1.82 11.86 -4.39
N THR A 84 2.18 10.96 -3.48
CA THR A 84 2.26 11.28 -2.05
C THR A 84 3.68 11.65 -1.63
N LEU A 85 3.82 12.36 -0.52
CA LEU A 85 5.13 12.71 0.03
C LEU A 85 5.70 11.54 0.86
N PHE A 86 6.19 10.50 0.16
CA PHE A 86 6.92 9.36 0.72
C PHE A 86 6.08 8.31 1.48
N SER A 87 4.77 8.21 1.23
CA SER A 87 3.94 7.22 1.95
C SER A 87 4.44 5.79 1.73
N MET A 88 4.91 5.46 0.53
CA MET A 88 5.49 4.15 0.22
C MET A 88 6.80 3.89 0.96
N LEU A 89 7.59 4.95 1.21
CA LEU A 89 8.88 4.82 1.89
C LEU A 89 8.70 4.26 3.29
N PHE A 90 7.75 4.77 4.07
CA PHE A 90 7.58 4.37 5.47
C PHE A 90 7.25 2.88 5.61
N ILE A 91 6.41 2.34 4.72
CA ILE A 91 6.11 0.90 4.70
C ILE A 91 7.32 0.09 4.25
N VAL A 92 8.05 0.57 3.23
CA VAL A 92 9.29 -0.07 2.76
C VAL A 92 10.37 -0.10 3.84
N LEU A 93 10.47 0.93 4.68
CA LEU A 93 11.44 0.98 5.77
C LEU A 93 11.22 -0.16 6.77
N ILE A 94 9.97 -0.47 7.11
CA ILE A 94 9.65 -1.60 7.98
C ILE A 94 10.08 -2.93 7.37
N ALA A 95 9.82 -3.11 6.07
CA ALA A 95 10.31 -4.29 5.35
C ALA A 95 11.85 -4.35 5.31
N TYR A 96 12.52 -3.21 5.12
CA TYR A 96 13.98 -3.12 5.11
C TYR A 96 14.60 -3.39 6.49
N TRP A 97 13.96 -2.94 7.57
CA TRP A 97 14.44 -3.11 8.94
C TRP A 97 14.21 -4.51 9.49
N TYR A 98 13.02 -5.09 9.25
CA TYR A 98 12.57 -6.34 9.88
C TYR A 98 12.39 -7.52 8.90
N GLY A 99 12.66 -7.31 7.61
CA GLY A 99 12.65 -8.35 6.59
C GLY A 99 11.25 -8.62 6.00
N LEU A 100 11.21 -9.62 5.10
CA LEU A 100 10.04 -9.88 4.25
C LEU A 100 8.75 -10.18 5.03
N LYS A 101 8.80 -11.04 6.04
CA LYS A 101 7.60 -11.48 6.76
C LYS A 101 6.88 -10.30 7.43
N THR A 102 7.62 -9.51 8.19
CA THR A 102 7.09 -8.32 8.86
C THR A 102 6.69 -7.25 7.83
N GLY A 103 7.49 -7.05 6.79
CA GLY A 103 7.17 -6.12 5.70
C GLY A 103 5.84 -6.45 5.01
N LEU A 104 5.61 -7.70 4.63
CA LEU A 104 4.35 -8.15 4.03
C LEU A 104 3.17 -7.95 4.99
N MET A 105 3.33 -8.33 6.26
CA MET A 105 2.28 -8.15 7.26
C MET A 105 1.88 -6.67 7.43
N VAL A 106 2.88 -5.77 7.53
CA VAL A 106 2.65 -4.34 7.72
C VAL A 106 2.11 -3.69 6.45
N GLY A 107 2.57 -4.11 5.27
CA GLY A 107 2.01 -3.66 3.99
C GLY A 107 0.54 -4.05 3.83
N VAL A 108 0.18 -5.30 4.16
CA VAL A 108 -1.23 -5.75 4.15
C VAL A 108 -2.06 -4.99 5.18
N ALA A 109 -1.55 -4.80 6.40
CA ALA A 109 -2.25 -4.04 7.43
C ALA A 109 -2.48 -2.58 7.03
N TYR A 110 -1.49 -1.96 6.37
CA TYR A 110 -1.62 -0.62 5.81
C TYR A 110 -2.64 -0.57 4.66
N GLY A 111 -2.65 -1.59 3.78
CA GLY A 111 -3.68 -1.71 2.75
C GLY A 111 -5.09 -1.80 3.33
N LEU A 112 -5.29 -2.60 4.38
CA LEU A 112 -6.58 -2.67 5.10
C LEU A 112 -6.96 -1.33 5.74
N LEU A 113 -5.98 -0.60 6.30
CA LEU A 113 -6.22 0.72 6.88
C LEU A 113 -6.66 1.72 5.79
N GLN A 114 -5.96 1.75 4.66
CA GLN A 114 -6.33 2.61 3.52
C GLN A 114 -7.71 2.26 2.97
N MET A 115 -8.02 0.97 2.90
CA MET A 115 -9.32 0.47 2.45
C MET A 115 -10.46 0.90 3.37
N ILE A 116 -10.21 1.07 4.67
CA ILE A 116 -11.20 1.63 5.59
C ILE A 116 -11.32 3.14 5.35
N ILE A 117 -10.21 3.87 5.36
CA ILE A 117 -10.25 5.33 5.46
C ILE A 117 -10.68 6.01 4.16
N ASP A 118 -10.20 5.54 3.01
CA ASP A 118 -10.49 6.12 1.69
C ASP A 118 -10.89 5.01 0.71
N PRO A 119 -12.08 4.40 0.88
CA PRO A 119 -12.53 3.27 0.09
C PRO A 119 -12.94 3.70 -1.33
N TYR A 120 -12.34 3.07 -2.33
CA TYR A 120 -12.71 3.16 -3.73
C TYR A 120 -13.09 1.77 -4.24
N ILE A 121 -14.39 1.51 -4.32
CA ILE A 121 -14.94 0.16 -4.53
C ILE A 121 -15.71 0.12 -5.85
N ILE A 122 -15.16 -0.58 -6.84
CA ILE A 122 -15.89 -1.00 -8.06
C ILE A 122 -16.39 -2.43 -7.90
N SER A 123 -15.57 -3.29 -7.30
CA SER A 123 -15.90 -4.69 -7.01
C SER A 123 -15.01 -5.24 -5.90
N LEU A 124 -15.42 -6.34 -5.28
CA LEU A 124 -14.61 -6.99 -4.23
C LEU A 124 -13.22 -7.44 -4.73
N PRO A 125 -13.08 -8.07 -5.92
CA PRO A 125 -11.75 -8.45 -6.42
C PRO A 125 -10.83 -7.25 -6.67
N GLN A 126 -11.37 -6.14 -7.19
CA GLN A 126 -10.63 -4.89 -7.38
C GLN A 126 -10.12 -4.35 -6.04
N MET A 127 -11.00 -4.27 -5.04
CA MET A 127 -10.66 -3.80 -3.71
C MET A 127 -9.55 -4.66 -3.06
N LEU A 128 -9.58 -5.99 -3.21
CA LEU A 128 -8.49 -6.84 -2.71
C LEU A 128 -7.18 -6.61 -3.47
N CYS A 129 -7.25 -6.33 -4.77
CA CYS A 129 -6.10 -6.06 -5.63
C CYS A 129 -5.43 -4.73 -5.28
N ASP A 130 -6.21 -3.66 -5.19
CA ASP A 130 -5.71 -2.29 -5.02
C ASP A 130 -5.30 -1.93 -3.59
N TYR A 131 -5.80 -2.68 -2.61
CA TYR A 131 -5.51 -2.43 -1.20
C TYR A 131 -4.57 -3.51 -0.61
N PRO A 132 -5.04 -4.61 0.03
CA PRO A 132 -4.15 -5.59 0.65
C PRO A 132 -3.00 -6.08 -0.23
N LEU A 133 -3.25 -6.40 -1.50
CA LEU A 133 -2.24 -6.98 -2.39
C LEU A 133 -1.24 -5.92 -2.88
N ALA A 134 -1.71 -4.78 -3.38
CA ALA A 134 -0.84 -3.71 -3.85
C ALA A 134 0.05 -3.13 -2.73
N PHE A 135 -0.52 -2.83 -1.55
CA PHE A 135 0.28 -2.35 -0.41
C PHE A 135 1.09 -3.46 0.25
N GLY A 136 0.58 -4.70 0.26
CA GLY A 136 1.34 -5.88 0.69
C GLY A 136 2.61 -6.08 -0.13
N ALA A 137 2.58 -5.80 -1.44
CA ALA A 137 3.74 -5.89 -2.33
C ALA A 137 4.89 -4.96 -1.92
N LEU A 138 4.63 -3.87 -1.21
CA LEU A 138 5.68 -3.01 -0.65
C LEU A 138 6.58 -3.78 0.34
N GLY A 139 6.06 -4.82 0.97
CA GLY A 139 6.80 -5.74 1.84
C GLY A 139 7.92 -6.51 1.13
N LEU A 140 7.90 -6.62 -0.21
CA LEU A 140 8.93 -7.31 -1.00
C LEU A 140 10.32 -6.69 -0.83
N ALA A 141 10.41 -5.41 -0.44
CA ALA A 141 11.68 -4.76 -0.09
C ALA A 141 12.47 -5.55 0.96
N GLY A 142 11.79 -6.31 1.84
CA GLY A 142 12.42 -7.10 2.88
C GLY A 142 13.31 -8.24 2.38
N LEU A 143 13.17 -8.66 1.12
CA LEU A 143 14.09 -9.59 0.45
C LEU A 143 15.53 -9.02 0.37
N PHE A 144 15.65 -7.70 0.32
CA PHE A 144 16.91 -6.98 0.15
C PHE A 144 17.44 -6.35 1.44
N SER A 145 16.75 -6.56 2.57
CA SER A 145 17.09 -6.01 3.89
C SER A 145 18.59 -6.08 4.24
N ASN A 146 19.27 -7.19 3.92
CA ASN A 146 20.67 -7.42 4.28
C ASN A 146 21.65 -7.32 3.10
N LYS A 147 21.23 -6.72 1.98
CA LYS A 147 22.07 -6.56 0.78
C LYS A 147 22.74 -5.18 0.77
N LYS A 148 23.87 -5.08 0.05
CA LYS A 148 24.47 -3.78 -0.30
C LYS A 148 23.45 -3.00 -1.13
N TRP A 149 23.24 -1.72 -0.82
CA TRP A 149 22.16 -0.92 -1.41
C TRP A 149 20.75 -1.50 -1.17
N GLY A 150 20.59 -2.26 -0.07
CA GLY A 150 19.38 -3.01 0.21
C GLY A 150 18.11 -2.17 0.31
N LEU A 151 18.21 -0.93 0.83
CA LEU A 151 17.08 0.00 0.90
C LEU A 151 16.65 0.47 -0.49
N GLN A 152 17.61 0.83 -1.34
CA GLN A 152 17.34 1.34 -2.69
C GLN A 152 16.78 0.24 -3.59
N ILE A 153 17.46 -0.91 -3.65
CA ILE A 153 17.01 -2.06 -4.45
C ILE A 153 15.66 -2.56 -3.92
N GLY A 154 15.52 -2.64 -2.60
CA GLY A 154 14.27 -3.04 -1.95
C GLY A 154 13.12 -2.10 -2.31
N TYR A 155 13.36 -0.78 -2.28
CA TYR A 155 12.36 0.22 -2.65
C TYR A 155 11.92 0.10 -4.11
N VAL A 156 12.85 -0.08 -5.06
CA VAL A 156 12.51 -0.31 -6.47
C VAL A 156 11.64 -1.56 -6.63
N VAL A 157 12.01 -2.67 -5.99
CA VAL A 157 11.25 -3.93 -6.07
C VAL A 157 9.87 -3.78 -5.44
N ALA A 158 9.76 -3.07 -4.32
CA ALA A 158 8.51 -2.79 -3.64
C ALA A 158 7.55 -1.97 -4.51
N VAL A 159 8.02 -0.84 -5.06
CA VAL A 159 7.21 0.00 -5.95
C VAL A 159 6.82 -0.78 -7.20
N PHE A 160 7.74 -1.55 -7.79
CA PHE A 160 7.43 -2.38 -8.94
C PHE A 160 6.35 -3.43 -8.62
N GLY A 161 6.43 -4.08 -7.46
CA GLY A 161 5.40 -5.01 -6.99
C GLY A 161 4.03 -4.34 -6.87
N ARG A 162 3.98 -3.14 -6.25
CA ARG A 162 2.73 -2.35 -6.16
C ARG A 162 2.22 -1.96 -7.54
N PHE A 163 3.11 -1.54 -8.44
CA PHE A 163 2.79 -1.16 -9.82
C PHE A 163 2.18 -2.33 -10.60
N VAL A 164 2.67 -3.56 -10.44
CA VAL A 164 2.08 -4.75 -11.09
C VAL A 164 0.61 -4.92 -10.69
N PHE A 165 0.28 -4.79 -9.40
CA PHE A 165 -1.11 -4.88 -8.94
C PHE A 165 -1.96 -3.71 -9.45
N ALA A 166 -1.43 -2.48 -9.42
CA ALA A 166 -2.14 -1.32 -9.94
C ALA A 166 -2.43 -1.45 -11.45
N VAL A 167 -1.47 -1.94 -12.23
CA VAL A 167 -1.65 -2.19 -13.67
C VAL A 167 -2.67 -3.29 -13.91
N LEU A 168 -2.57 -4.40 -13.17
CA LEU A 168 -3.50 -5.52 -13.26
C LEU A 168 -4.93 -5.06 -12.97
N SER A 169 -5.11 -4.28 -11.90
CA SER A 169 -6.42 -3.70 -11.56
C SER A 169 -6.90 -2.76 -12.67
N GLY A 170 -6.03 -1.87 -13.15
CA GLY A 170 -6.36 -0.94 -14.23
C GLY A 170 -6.83 -1.64 -15.52
N VAL A 171 -6.23 -2.78 -15.88
CA VAL A 171 -6.63 -3.56 -17.06
C VAL A 171 -7.94 -4.32 -16.84
N ILE A 172 -8.17 -4.86 -15.63
CA ILE A 172 -9.34 -5.72 -15.38
C ILE A 172 -10.58 -4.88 -15.05
N PHE A 173 -10.44 -3.82 -14.26
CA PHE A 173 -11.56 -3.08 -13.68
C PHE A 173 -11.71 -1.66 -14.23
N PHE A 174 -10.63 -1.08 -14.78
CA PHE A 174 -10.63 0.29 -15.29
C PHE A 174 -10.37 0.39 -16.80
N ALA A 175 -10.51 -0.71 -17.54
CA ALA A 175 -10.33 -0.70 -19.00
C ALA A 175 -11.34 0.21 -19.71
N SER A 176 -12.54 0.38 -19.14
CA SER A 176 -13.60 1.23 -19.69
C SER A 176 -13.26 2.73 -19.69
N TYR A 177 -12.25 3.15 -18.92
CA TYR A 177 -11.79 4.54 -18.89
C TYR A 177 -10.71 4.82 -19.95
N ALA A 178 -10.24 3.80 -20.67
CA ALA A 178 -9.30 3.99 -21.76
C ALA A 178 -9.98 4.78 -22.91
N PRO A 179 -9.34 5.83 -23.45
CA PRO A 179 -9.85 6.55 -24.61
C PRO A 179 -10.13 5.64 -25.80
N ASP A 180 -11.09 6.02 -26.64
CA ASP A 180 -11.45 5.25 -27.84
C ASP A 180 -10.23 4.94 -28.70
N GLY A 181 -10.00 3.64 -28.96
CA GLY A 181 -8.86 3.16 -29.73
C GLY A 181 -7.55 2.98 -28.95
N MET A 182 -7.49 3.33 -27.67
CA MET A 182 -6.32 3.10 -26.82
C MET A 182 -6.33 1.68 -26.24
N ASN A 183 -5.18 0.99 -26.26
CA ASN A 183 -5.06 -0.31 -25.63
C ASN A 183 -5.16 -0.19 -24.09
N PRO A 184 -6.06 -0.94 -23.40
CA PRO A 184 -6.24 -0.85 -21.95
C PRO A 184 -4.97 -1.11 -21.12
N LEU A 185 -4.06 -1.98 -21.60
CA LEU A 185 -2.78 -2.20 -20.96
C LEU A 185 -1.92 -0.95 -20.99
N TRP A 186 -1.86 -0.27 -22.14
CA TRP A 186 -1.10 0.97 -22.25
C TRP A 186 -1.69 2.09 -21.41
N TYR A 187 -3.02 2.23 -21.42
CA TYR A 187 -3.71 3.18 -20.56
C TYR A 187 -3.38 2.95 -19.08
N SER A 188 -3.54 1.70 -18.63
CA SER A 188 -3.26 1.31 -17.25
C SER A 188 -1.79 1.51 -16.85
N VAL A 189 -0.84 1.17 -17.72
CA VAL A 189 0.59 1.38 -17.50
C VAL A 189 0.92 2.87 -17.41
N ALA A 190 0.40 3.69 -18.32
CA ALA A 190 0.67 5.13 -18.34
C ALA A 190 0.06 5.83 -17.11
N TYR A 191 -1.20 5.52 -16.80
CA TYR A 191 -1.92 6.08 -15.66
C TYR A 191 -1.27 5.70 -14.33
N ASN A 192 -1.11 4.39 -14.07
CA ASN A 192 -0.53 3.91 -12.81
C ASN A 192 0.96 4.19 -12.70
N GLY A 193 1.68 4.14 -13.82
CA GLY A 193 3.09 4.42 -13.90
C GLY A 193 3.39 5.88 -13.60
N GLY A 194 2.54 6.81 -14.07
CA GLY A 194 2.74 8.24 -13.90
C GLY A 194 2.92 8.64 -12.43
N TYR A 195 1.93 8.37 -11.58
CA TYR A 195 2.00 8.78 -10.17
C TYR A 195 2.98 7.93 -9.35
N LEU A 196 3.02 6.60 -9.56
CA LEU A 196 3.92 5.72 -8.82
C LEU A 196 5.39 6.00 -9.14
N LEU A 197 5.72 6.21 -10.42
CA LEU A 197 7.08 6.54 -10.83
C LEU A 197 7.49 7.92 -10.32
N ALA A 198 6.60 8.91 -10.36
CA ALA A 198 6.89 10.24 -9.82
C ALA A 198 7.26 10.17 -8.33
N GLU A 199 6.44 9.54 -7.49
CA GLU A 199 6.76 9.34 -6.07
C GLU A 199 8.04 8.52 -5.90
N ALA A 200 8.22 7.48 -6.71
CA ALA A 200 9.37 6.60 -6.62
C ALA A 200 10.69 7.31 -6.92
N VAL A 201 10.72 8.16 -7.95
CA VAL A 201 11.90 8.95 -8.31
C VAL A 201 12.25 9.92 -7.19
N ILE A 202 11.27 10.67 -6.67
CA ILE A 202 11.51 11.64 -5.58
C ILE A 202 12.06 10.89 -4.35
N THR A 203 11.45 9.77 -4.00
CA THR A 203 11.89 8.94 -2.87
C THR A 203 13.31 8.41 -3.08
N LEU A 204 13.59 7.85 -4.27
CA LEU A 204 14.90 7.29 -4.63
C LEU A 204 16.01 8.34 -4.53
N VAL A 205 15.77 9.55 -5.04
CA VAL A 205 16.72 10.66 -4.95
C VAL A 205 17.09 10.91 -3.49
N ILE A 206 16.09 10.98 -2.60
CA ILE A 206 16.31 11.27 -1.18
C ILE A 206 17.04 10.13 -0.46
N ILE A 207 16.64 8.88 -0.66
CA ILE A 207 17.30 7.75 0.01
C ILE A 207 18.70 7.45 -0.56
N CYS A 208 19.05 8.01 -1.72
CA CYS A 208 20.41 7.99 -2.27
C CYS A 208 21.31 9.07 -1.67
N ILE A 209 20.76 10.08 -0.99
CA ILE A 209 21.57 11.07 -0.26
C ILE A 209 22.34 10.33 0.85
N PRO A 210 23.68 10.40 0.90
CA PRO A 210 24.49 9.63 1.84
C PRO A 210 24.11 9.86 3.32
N ALA A 211 23.76 11.09 3.68
CA ALA A 211 23.31 11.44 5.03
C ALA A 211 22.02 10.70 5.42
N VAL A 212 21.03 10.66 4.51
CA VAL A 212 19.76 9.95 4.70
C VAL A 212 20.02 8.45 4.77
N ALA A 213 20.74 7.89 3.79
CA ALA A 213 21.06 6.46 3.77
C ALA A 213 21.77 6.01 5.07
N LYS A 214 22.69 6.81 5.59
CA LYS A 214 23.38 6.56 6.86
C LYS A 214 22.42 6.66 8.05
N ALA A 215 21.55 7.66 8.09
CA ALA A 215 20.53 7.81 9.13
C ALA A 215 19.57 6.60 9.15
N MET A 216 19.05 6.17 7.99
CA MET A 216 18.15 5.01 7.91
C MET A 216 18.84 3.71 8.34
N LYS A 217 20.15 3.60 8.10
CA LYS A 217 20.95 2.47 8.60
C LYS A 217 21.16 2.53 10.12
N GLN A 218 21.36 3.73 10.69
CA GLN A 218 21.43 3.90 12.15
C GLN A 218 20.09 3.52 12.81
N VAL A 219 18.98 4.01 12.27
CA VAL A 219 17.64 3.64 12.75
C VAL A 219 17.41 2.13 12.63
N LYS A 220 17.86 1.51 11.53
CA LYS A 220 17.80 0.04 11.38
C LYS A 220 18.55 -0.69 12.51
N ASN A 221 19.70 -0.18 12.93
CA ASN A 221 20.45 -0.79 14.02
C ASN A 221 19.68 -0.65 15.34
N MET A 222 19.23 0.55 15.69
CA MET A 222 18.43 0.82 16.89
C MET A 222 17.15 -0.03 16.93
N ALA A 223 16.46 -0.15 15.79
CA ALA A 223 15.24 -0.93 15.64
C ALA A 223 15.45 -2.44 15.88
N ASN A 224 16.68 -2.92 15.72
CA ASN A 224 17.07 -4.33 15.87
C ASN A 224 17.94 -4.58 17.12
N GLU A 225 18.16 -3.57 17.97
CA GLU A 225 18.77 -3.76 19.28
C GLU A 225 17.86 -4.64 20.14
N LYS A 226 18.46 -5.63 20.81
CA LYS A 226 17.77 -6.64 21.63
C LYS A 226 17.81 -6.25 23.09
#